data_AF-A0A9Q7SH74-F1
#
_entry.id   AF-A0A9Q7SH74-F1
#
_cell.length_a   1.000
_cell.length_b   1.000
_cell.length_c   1.000
_cell.angle_alpha   90.00
_cell.angle_beta   90.00
_cell.angle_gamma   90.00
#
_symmetry.space_group_name_H-M   'P 1'
#
loop_
_entity.id
_entity.type
_entity.pdbx_description
1 polymer ?
#
loop_
_entity_poly.entity_id
_entity_poly.type
_entity_poly.pdbx_seq_one_letter_code
_entity_poly.pdbx_strand_id
1 'polypeptide(L)' 'MNAVHDTTCVVCGTGLDPAEVEDRGLWLGGEFCSDACSYADARATGWVTDTEHEANVAEGWAR' A
#
# COMPACT_ATOMS: atom_id res chain seq x y z
N MET A 1 -1.06 3.36 23.50
CA MET A 1 -0.59 2.27 22.62
C MET A 1 0.36 2.93 21.64
N ASN A 2 1.67 2.74 21.78
CA ASN A 2 2.60 3.19 20.74
C ASN A 2 2.41 2.22 19.59
N ALA A 3 1.76 2.65 18.51
CA ALA A 3 1.79 1.91 17.27
C ALA A 3 3.27 1.87 16.85
N VAL A 4 3.95 0.78 17.17
CA VAL A 4 5.19 0.44 16.48
C VAL A 4 4.72 0.12 15.08
N HIS A 5 4.63 1.15 14.25
CA HIS A 5 4.43 0.97 12.83
C HIS A 5 5.56 0.06 12.37
N ASP A 6 5.22 -1.11 11.85
CA ASP A 6 6.22 -2.02 11.32
C ASP A 6 6.88 -1.27 10.16
N THR A 7 8.15 -0.90 10.32
CA THR A 7 8.90 -0.12 9.32
C THR A 7 9.35 -1.01 8.19
N THR A 8 8.53 -2.00 7.81
CA THR A 8 8.87 -3.03 6.84
C THR A 8 7.64 -3.28 5.98
N CYS A 9 7.79 -3.17 4.66
CA CYS A 9 6.70 -3.49 3.75
C CYS A 9 6.40 -4.98 3.78
N VAL A 10 5.14 -5.34 4.00
CA VAL A 10 4.70 -6.75 4.07
C VAL A 10 4.89 -7.52 2.75
N VAL A 11 4.90 -6.82 1.62
CA VAL A 11 4.97 -7.44 0.28
C VAL A 11 6.40 -7.70 -0.18
N CYS A 12 7.30 -6.73 -0.01
CA CYS A 12 8.67 -6.82 -0.54
C CYS A 12 9.76 -6.85 0.54
N GLY A 13 9.40 -6.69 1.81
CA GLY A 13 10.35 -6.65 2.93
C GLY A 13 11.23 -5.40 2.98
N THR A 14 10.97 -4.39 2.12
CA THR A 14 11.75 -3.14 2.10
C THR A 14 11.46 -2.33 3.36
N GLY A 15 12.51 -1.80 3.96
CA GLY A 15 12.39 -0.88 5.10
C GLY A 15 11.63 0.38 4.70
N LEU A 16 10.65 0.78 5.50
CA LEU A 16 9.89 2.01 5.36
C LEU A 16 10.50 3.09 6.25
N ASP A 17 10.65 4.30 5.72
CA ASP A 17 11.03 5.43 6.57
C ASP A 17 9.88 5.74 7.54
N PRO A 18 10.12 5.86 8.86
CA PRO A 18 9.07 6.13 9.83
C PRO A 18 8.21 7.36 9.50
N ALA A 19 8.79 8.39 8.88
CA ALA A 19 8.06 9.58 8.45
C ALA A 19 7.19 9.33 7.21
N GLU A 20 7.62 8.44 6.31
CA GLU A 20 6.78 7.98 5.19
C GLU A 20 5.66 7.05 5.67
N VAL A 21 5.87 6.27 6.73
CA VAL A 21 4.83 5.39 7.27
C VAL A 21 3.66 6.18 7.87
N GLU A 22 3.89 7.33 8.51
CA GLU A 22 2.79 8.17 9.00
C GLU A 22 1.96 8.76 7.84
N ASP A 23 2.61 9.31 6.81
CA ASP A 23 1.92 9.89 5.66
C ASP A 23 1.16 8.83 4.84
N ARG A 24 1.75 7.63 4.72
CA ARG A 24 1.18 6.51 3.96
C ARG A 24 0.23 5.65 4.79
N GLY A 25 0.34 5.69 6.10
CA GLY A 25 -0.62 5.16 7.07
C GLY A 25 -2.03 5.64 6.82
N LEU A 26 -2.15 6.89 6.38
CA LEU A 26 -3.42 7.54 6.05
C LEU A 26 -4.07 7.03 4.76
N TRP A 27 -3.30 6.45 3.84
CA TRP A 27 -3.77 6.06 2.50
C TRP A 27 -3.75 4.55 2.22
N LEU A 28 -2.75 3.85 2.77
CA LEU A 28 -2.47 2.44 2.51
C LEU A 28 -2.53 1.57 3.77
N GLY A 29 -2.92 2.11 4.93
CA GLY A 29 -2.86 1.38 6.21
C GLY A 29 -1.45 1.31 6.83
N GLY A 30 -0.43 1.87 6.15
CA GLY A 30 0.92 2.05 6.70
C GLY A 30 1.84 0.84 6.53
N GLU A 31 1.38 -0.23 5.90
CA GLU A 31 2.07 -1.52 5.81
C GLU A 31 2.79 -1.72 4.46
N PHE A 32 2.75 -0.73 3.56
CA PHE A 32 3.22 -0.85 2.17
C PHE A 32 4.22 0.24 1.76
N CYS A 33 5.27 -0.14 1.00
CA CYS A 33 6.32 0.77 0.51
C CYS A 33 6.07 1.37 -0.89
N SER A 34 5.03 0.96 -1.59
CA SER A 34 4.63 1.53 -2.89
C SER A 34 3.15 1.25 -3.12
N ASP A 35 2.49 2.05 -3.96
CA ASP A 35 1.16 1.72 -4.48
C ASP A 35 1.18 0.38 -5.24
N ALA A 36 2.33 0.06 -5.87
CA ALA A 36 2.55 -1.27 -6.45
C ALA A 36 2.49 -2.40 -5.42
N CYS A 37 3.02 -2.20 -4.21
CA CYS A 37 2.94 -3.19 -3.14
C CYS A 37 1.53 -3.29 -2.57
N SER A 38 0.83 -2.18 -2.34
CA SER A 38 -0.56 -2.24 -1.87
C SER A 38 -1.49 -2.88 -2.90
N TYR A 39 -1.28 -2.61 -4.19
CA TYR A 39 -2.01 -3.26 -5.27
C TYR A 39 -1.66 -4.75 -5.39
N ALA A 40 -0.38 -5.12 -5.28
CA ALA A 40 0.03 -6.53 -5.31
C ALA A 40 -0.63 -7.35 -4.19
N ASP A 41 -0.72 -6.78 -2.98
CA ASP A 41 -1.43 -7.39 -1.87
C ASP A 41 -2.94 -7.48 -2.13
N ALA A 42 -3.58 -6.37 -2.54
CA ALA A 42 -5.01 -6.33 -2.85
C ALA A 42 -5.40 -7.32 -3.96
N ARG A 43 -4.52 -7.51 -4.95
CA ARG A 43 -4.68 -8.54 -6.00
C ARG A 43 -4.52 -9.94 -5.44
N ALA A 44 -3.49 -10.19 -4.62
CA ALA A 44 -3.24 -11.51 -4.02
C ALA A 44 -4.37 -11.97 -3.09
N THR A 45 -5.01 -11.01 -2.41
CA THR A 45 -6.16 -11.24 -1.51
C THR A 45 -7.51 -11.17 -2.23
N GLY A 46 -7.53 -10.80 -3.52
CA GLY A 46 -8.73 -10.83 -4.37
C GLY A 46 -9.69 -9.65 -4.16
N TRP A 47 -9.24 -8.54 -3.58
CA TRP A 47 -10.05 -7.32 -3.38
C TRP A 47 -10.19 -6.50 -4.65
N VAL A 48 -9.23 -6.61 -5.56
CA VAL A 48 -9.21 -5.87 -6.82
C VAL A 48 -8.65 -6.75 -7.94
N THR A 49 -9.23 -6.62 -9.13
CA THR A 49 -8.72 -7.22 -10.36
C THR A 49 -7.80 -6.25 -11.11
N ASP A 50 -7.02 -6.78 -12.08
CA ASP A 50 -6.17 -5.95 -12.95
C ASP A 50 -7.00 -4.89 -13.69
N THR A 51 -8.16 -5.28 -14.19
CA THR A 51 -9.10 -4.38 -14.89
C THR A 51 -9.62 -3.27 -13.99
N GLU A 52 -9.98 -3.59 -12.74
CA GLU A 52 -10.45 -2.58 -11.78
C GLU A 52 -9.33 -1.62 -11.37
N HIS A 53 -8.10 -2.12 -11.22
CA HIS A 53 -6.95 -1.26 -10.92
C HIS A 53 -6.64 -0.31 -12.08
N GLU A 54 -6.65 -0.80 -13.32
CA GLU A 54 -6.47 0.05 -14.50
C GLU A 54 -7.55 1.14 -14.60
N ALA A 55 -8.81 0.82 -14.31
CA ALA A 55 -9.90 1.80 -14.26
C ALA A 55 -9.67 2.83 -13.13
N ASN A 56 -9.29 2.38 -11.94
CA ASN A 56 -9.01 3.26 -10.81
C ASN A 56 -7.84 4.22 -11.08
N VAL A 57 -6.79 3.76 -11.78
CA VAL A 57 -5.67 4.61 -12.21
C VAL A 57 -6.14 5.62 -13.27
N ALA A 58 -6.92 5.19 -14.27
CA ALA A 58 -7.44 6.06 -15.31
C ALA A 58 -8.37 7.17 -14.78
N GLU A 59 -9.14 6.85 -13.74
CA GLU A 59 -10.04 7.78 -13.06
C GLU A 59 -9.36 8.61 -11.96
N GLY A 60 -8.08 8.33 -11.65
CA GLY A 60 -7.29 9.08 -10.66
C GLY A 60 -7.56 8.71 -9.20
N TRP A 61 -8.24 7.59 -8.95
CA TRP A 61 -8.43 7.01 -7.61
C TRP A 61 -7.18 6.30 -7.08
N ALA A 62 -6.29 5.84 -7.98
CA ALA A 62 -5.01 5.21 -7.68
C ALA A 62 -3.88 5.85 -8.49
N ARG A 63 -2.62 5.66 -8.07
CA ARG A 63 -1.42 6.22 -8.71
C ARG A 63 -0.40 5.16 -9.08
#